data_AF-A0A1W0C9L6-F1
#
_entry.id   AF-A0A1W0C9L6-F1
#
_cell.length_a   1.000
_cell.length_b   1.000
_cell.length_c   1.000
_cell.angle_alpha   90.00
_cell.angle_beta   90.00
_cell.angle_gamma   90.00
#
_symmetry.space_group_name_H-M   'P 1'
#
loop_
_entity.id
_entity.type
_entity.pdbx_description
1 polymer ?
#
loop_
_entity_poly.entity_id
_entity_poly.type
_entity_poly.pdbx_seq_one_letter_code
_entity_poly.pdbx_strand_id
1 'polypeptide(L)'
;MDLSTLLASFASAFNQDQRLLTLSLGDGSVAAEQLLPLSLAGEEGVSRPYAYQLTCLSPDGAIELKTLLGLPARIGILDAAGAESLRCGVVSKVESLGSDGGFSRYQLTIEPPFALLRHRVSSRVFQDLSVPDIIKQILAEHQQANPVFAR
;
A
#
# COMPACT_ATOMS: atom_id res chain seq x y z
N MET A 1 2.94 0.48 -37.98
CA MET A 1 3.05 -0.04 -36.60
C MET A 1 3.03 1.18 -35.70
N ASP A 2 2.03 1.30 -34.82
CA ASP A 2 1.81 2.51 -34.01
C ASP A 2 2.77 2.53 -32.81
N LEU A 3 3.38 3.69 -32.51
CA LEU A 3 4.32 3.85 -31.40
C LEU A 3 3.70 3.41 -30.06
N SER A 4 2.41 3.70 -29.89
CA SER A 4 1.63 3.31 -28.70
C SER A 4 1.61 1.77 -28.51
N THR A 5 1.40 1.02 -29.59
CA THR A 5 1.36 -0.44 -29.56
C THR A 5 2.72 -1.08 -29.31
N LEU A 6 3.79 -0.45 -29.80
CA LEU A 6 5.17 -0.89 -29.55
C LEU A 6 5.57 -0.65 -28.09
N LEU A 7 5.20 0.51 -27.53
CA LEU A 7 5.41 0.84 -26.12
C LEU A 7 4.59 -0.07 -25.19
N ALA A 8 3.34 -0.37 -25.53
CA ALA A 8 2.51 -1.32 -24.79
C ALA A 8 3.11 -2.74 -24.82
N SER A 9 3.61 -3.19 -25.97
CA SER A 9 4.31 -4.48 -26.08
C SER A 9 5.58 -4.52 -25.22
N PHE A 10 6.36 -3.43 -25.19
CA PHE A 10 7.54 -3.32 -24.34
C PHE A 10 7.18 -3.31 -22.85
N ALA A 11 6.15 -2.56 -22.46
CA ALA A 11 5.64 -2.52 -21.09
C ALA A 11 5.18 -3.91 -20.60
N SER A 12 4.57 -4.71 -21.48
CA SER A 12 4.11 -6.07 -21.14
C SER A 12 5.25 -7.05 -20.78
N ALA A 13 6.49 -6.76 -21.19
CA ALA A 13 7.66 -7.53 -20.79
C ALA A 13 8.07 -7.29 -19.33
N PHE A 14 7.59 -6.20 -18.70
CA PHE A 14 7.90 -5.86 -17.32
C PHE A 14 6.69 -6.15 -16.44
N ASN A 15 6.69 -7.34 -15.85
CA ASN A 15 5.69 -7.77 -14.90
C ASN A 15 6.34 -8.07 -13.53
N GLN A 16 5.54 -8.59 -12.61
CA GLN A 16 6.00 -8.99 -11.28
C GLN A 16 6.40 -10.48 -11.19
N ASP A 17 6.37 -11.23 -12.29
CA ASP A 17 6.74 -12.65 -12.29
C ASP A 17 8.21 -12.82 -11.90
N GLN A 18 8.48 -13.80 -11.05
CA GLN A 18 9.83 -14.14 -10.57
C GLN A 18 10.57 -12.99 -9.87
N ARG A 19 9.86 -11.98 -9.35
CA ARG A 19 10.46 -10.92 -8.53
C ARG A 19 10.59 -11.32 -7.06
N LEU A 20 11.63 -10.79 -6.41
CA LEU A 20 11.80 -10.91 -4.97
C LEU A 20 10.76 -10.12 -4.18
N LEU A 21 10.29 -9.01 -4.74
CA LEU A 21 9.24 -8.16 -4.16
C LEU A 21 8.02 -8.18 -5.07
N THR A 22 6.86 -8.49 -4.48
CA THR A 22 5.56 -8.42 -5.14
C THR A 22 4.65 -7.42 -4.43
N LEU A 23 3.74 -6.81 -5.18
CA LEU A 23 2.76 -5.85 -4.68
C LEU A 23 1.41 -6.15 -5.32
N SER A 24 0.42 -6.33 -4.45
CA SER A 24 -0.99 -6.28 -4.81
C SER A 24 -1.67 -5.13 -4.07
N LEU A 25 -2.53 -4.38 -4.78
CA LEU A 25 -3.30 -3.26 -4.26
C LEU A 25 -4.79 -3.52 -4.50
N GLY A 26 -5.63 -3.26 -3.51
CA GLY A 26 -7.08 -3.40 -3.65
C GLY A 26 -7.52 -4.82 -3.99
N ASP A 27 -8.46 -4.92 -4.92
CA ASP A 27 -8.93 -6.18 -5.53
C ASP A 27 -8.06 -6.62 -6.73
N GLY A 28 -6.93 -5.95 -6.97
CA GLY A 28 -6.04 -6.21 -8.09
C GLY A 28 -6.43 -5.56 -9.41
N SER A 29 -7.49 -4.75 -9.47
CA SER A 29 -8.11 -4.38 -10.75
C SER A 29 -7.58 -3.13 -11.47
N VAL A 30 -6.83 -2.21 -10.84
CA VAL A 30 -6.65 -0.87 -11.46
C VAL A 30 -5.21 -0.35 -11.63
N ALA A 31 -4.23 -0.75 -10.82
CA ALA A 31 -2.87 -0.18 -10.95
C ALA A 31 -1.72 -1.08 -10.47
N ALA A 32 -2.01 -2.21 -9.82
CA ALA A 32 -0.99 -3.07 -9.24
C ALA A 32 -0.11 -3.75 -10.32
N GLU A 33 -0.69 -4.11 -11.47
CA GLU A 33 0.10 -4.70 -12.57
C GLU A 33 1.05 -3.71 -13.24
N GLN A 34 0.79 -2.40 -13.10
CA GLN A 34 1.64 -1.34 -13.65
C GLN A 34 2.69 -0.82 -12.66
N LEU A 35 2.54 -1.11 -11.37
CA LEU A 35 3.49 -0.72 -10.33
C LEU A 35 4.41 -1.90 -9.99
N LEU A 36 5.65 -1.78 -10.41
CA LEU A 36 6.69 -2.78 -10.21
C LEU A 36 7.50 -2.43 -8.96
N PRO A 37 7.44 -3.23 -7.88
CA PRO A 37 8.24 -3.00 -6.69
C PRO A 37 9.74 -2.99 -7.01
N LEU A 38 10.44 -1.98 -6.51
CA LEU A 38 11.88 -1.79 -6.68
C LEU A 38 12.62 -1.93 -5.35
N SER A 39 12.16 -1.24 -4.31
CA SER A 39 12.79 -1.27 -2.99
C SER A 39 11.75 -1.09 -1.89
N LEU A 40 12.02 -1.71 -0.74
CA LEU A 40 11.20 -1.65 0.46
C LEU A 40 12.09 -1.23 1.63
N ALA A 41 11.70 -0.17 2.32
CA ALA A 41 12.25 0.21 3.62
C ALA A 41 11.13 0.13 4.67
N GLY A 42 11.40 -0.43 5.84
CA GLY A 42 10.40 -0.62 6.88
C GLY A 42 10.91 -0.26 8.26
N GLU A 43 10.06 0.39 9.06
CA GLU A 43 10.25 0.57 10.49
C GLU A 43 9.14 -0.17 11.23
N GLU A 44 9.52 -1.07 12.14
CA GLU A 44 8.62 -1.84 13.00
C GLU A 44 9.08 -1.73 14.46
N GLY A 45 8.15 -1.71 15.42
CA GLY A 45 8.50 -1.62 16.83
C GLY A 45 7.36 -2.01 17.77
N VAL A 46 7.69 -2.47 18.97
CA VAL A 46 6.70 -2.81 19.99
C VAL A 46 5.91 -1.56 20.38
N SER A 47 4.58 -1.65 20.34
CA SER A 47 3.67 -0.55 20.63
C SER A 47 3.83 0.67 19.72
N ARG A 48 4.37 0.49 18.50
CA ARG A 48 4.45 1.52 17.47
C ARG A 48 3.79 1.01 16.19
N PRO A 49 3.01 1.84 15.46
CA PRO A 49 2.55 1.45 14.14
C PRO A 49 3.76 1.24 13.24
N TYR A 50 3.76 0.16 12.46
CA TYR A 50 4.77 -0.02 11.43
C TYR A 50 4.56 0.99 10.29
N ALA A 51 5.63 1.31 9.58
CA ALA A 51 5.56 2.11 8.37
C ALA A 51 6.50 1.53 7.32
N TYR A 52 5.96 1.18 6.16
CA TYR A 52 6.71 0.72 5.01
C TYR A 52 6.74 1.80 3.93
N GLN A 53 7.93 2.10 3.42
CA GLN A 53 8.14 2.92 2.25
C GLN A 53 8.49 1.99 1.09
N LEU A 54 7.57 1.86 0.15
CA LEU A 54 7.75 1.04 -1.04
C LEU A 54 7.98 1.95 -2.25
N THR A 55 9.14 1.81 -2.89
CA THR A 55 9.40 2.46 -4.18
C THR A 55 8.97 1.53 -5.30
N CYS A 56 8.18 2.05 -6.22
CA CYS A 56 7.69 1.34 -7.40
C CYS A 56 8.13 2.06 -8.68
N LEU A 57 8.32 1.28 -9.74
CA LEU A 57 8.50 1.75 -11.11
C LEU A 57 7.24 1.48 -11.92
N SER A 58 6.87 2.39 -12.80
CA SER A 58 5.80 2.15 -13.77
C SER A 58 6.17 2.66 -15.15
N PRO A 59 5.87 1.92 -16.22
CA PRO A 59 5.99 2.45 -17.58
C PRO A 59 4.94 3.55 -17.85
N ASP A 60 3.86 3.59 -17.06
CA ASP A 60 2.89 4.69 -17.10
C ASP A 60 3.33 5.82 -16.16
N GLY A 61 3.57 7.01 -16.73
CA GLY A 61 3.87 8.22 -15.96
C GLY A 61 2.66 9.04 -15.56
N ALA A 62 1.46 8.64 -15.97
CA ALA A 62 0.22 9.38 -15.77
C ALA A 62 -0.71 8.75 -14.72
N ILE A 63 -0.22 7.80 -13.91
CA ILE A 63 -1.02 7.19 -12.83
C ILE A 63 -1.55 8.26 -11.88
N GLU A 64 -2.88 8.35 -11.76
CA GLU A 64 -3.51 9.28 -10.83
C GLU A 64 -3.30 8.81 -9.38
N LEU A 65 -2.53 9.57 -8.60
CA LEU A 65 -2.13 9.17 -7.24
C LEU A 65 -3.32 8.94 -6.30
N LYS A 66 -4.44 9.62 -6.52
CA LYS A 66 -5.67 9.47 -5.71
C LYS A 66 -6.30 8.09 -5.87
N THR A 67 -6.09 7.42 -6.99
CA THR A 67 -6.59 6.06 -7.23
C THR A 67 -5.88 5.03 -6.37
N LEU A 68 -4.64 5.32 -5.95
CA LEU A 68 -3.81 4.45 -5.12
C LEU A 68 -4.04 4.66 -3.61
N LEU A 69 -4.48 5.86 -3.22
CA LEU A 69 -4.61 6.25 -1.82
C LEU A 69 -5.75 5.49 -1.13
N GLY A 70 -5.49 4.97 0.06
CA GLY A 70 -6.47 4.24 0.86
C GLY A 70 -6.72 2.79 0.42
N LEU A 71 -6.04 2.32 -0.64
CA LEU A 71 -6.13 0.91 -1.03
C LEU A 71 -5.43 0.00 -0.01
N PRO A 72 -5.99 -1.19 0.28
CA PRO A 72 -5.24 -2.22 0.99
C PRO A 72 -4.05 -2.65 0.14
N ALA A 73 -2.91 -2.87 0.77
CA ALA A 73 -1.68 -3.28 0.12
C ALA A 73 -1.19 -4.60 0.72
N ARG A 74 -0.79 -5.53 -0.17
CA ARG A 74 -0.09 -6.77 0.16
C ARG A 74 1.28 -6.73 -0.51
N ILE A 75 2.33 -6.71 0.29
CA ILE A 75 3.71 -6.78 -0.14
C ILE A 75 4.21 -8.20 0.14
N GLY A 76 4.64 -8.90 -0.90
CA GLY A 76 5.33 -10.18 -0.76
C GLY A 76 6.84 -9.98 -0.82
N ILE A 77 7.55 -10.68 0.06
CA ILE A 77 9.01 -10.72 0.10
C ILE A 77 9.41 -12.18 0.02
N LEU A 78 9.99 -12.58 -1.11
CA LEU A 78 10.49 -13.93 -1.33
C LEU A 78 11.80 -14.12 -0.56
N ASP A 79 11.86 -15.16 0.27
CA ASP A 79 13.07 -15.54 0.99
C ASP A 79 13.95 -16.49 0.16
N ALA A 80 15.16 -16.77 0.68
CA ALA A 80 16.12 -17.65 0.02
C ALA A 80 15.65 -19.12 -0.08
N ALA A 81 14.67 -19.54 0.72
CA ALA A 81 14.09 -20.88 0.68
C ALA A 81 12.90 -20.97 -0.30
N GLY A 82 12.53 -19.85 -0.94
CA GLY A 82 11.38 -19.77 -1.84
C GLY A 82 10.04 -19.60 -1.13
N ALA A 83 10.03 -19.33 0.18
CA ALA A 83 8.81 -18.98 0.90
C ALA A 83 8.56 -17.46 0.83
N GLU A 84 7.28 -17.08 0.72
CA GLU A 84 6.86 -15.69 0.66
C GLU A 84 6.46 -15.20 2.05
N SER A 85 7.19 -14.21 2.58
CA SER A 85 6.78 -13.50 3.79
C SER A 85 5.95 -12.28 3.41
N LEU A 86 4.82 -12.08 4.10
CA LEU A 86 3.86 -11.03 3.78
C LEU A 86 3.97 -9.85 4.72
N ARG A 87 3.83 -8.65 4.15
CA ARG A 87 3.56 -7.40 4.84
C ARG A 87 2.31 -6.77 4.25
N CYS A 88 1.31 -6.55 5.10
CA CYS A 88 0.04 -5.96 4.68
C CYS A 88 -0.14 -4.60 5.33
N GLY A 89 -1.01 -3.77 4.75
CA GLY A 89 -1.39 -2.48 5.32
C GLY A 89 -2.34 -1.74 4.41
N VAL A 90 -2.41 -0.43 4.58
CA VAL A 90 -3.14 0.50 3.71
C VAL A 90 -2.17 1.56 3.18
N VAL A 91 -2.34 1.94 1.92
CA VAL A 91 -1.61 3.06 1.32
C VAL A 91 -2.08 4.37 1.96
N SER A 92 -1.27 4.94 2.84
CA SER A 92 -1.57 6.18 3.58
C SER A 92 -1.02 7.44 2.91
N LYS A 93 0.00 7.29 2.05
CA LYS A 93 0.61 8.37 1.27
C LYS A 93 1.12 7.83 -0.06
N VAL A 94 1.04 8.66 -1.09
CA VAL A 94 1.51 8.37 -2.44
C VAL A 94 2.25 9.59 -2.97
N GLU A 95 3.45 9.38 -3.52
CA GLU A 95 4.28 10.44 -4.10
C GLU A 95 4.75 10.04 -5.49
N SER A 96 4.78 10.99 -6.43
CA SER A 96 5.47 10.82 -7.71
C SER A 96 6.88 11.42 -7.60
N LEU A 97 7.91 10.62 -7.88
CA LEU A 97 9.33 10.99 -7.75
C LEU A 97 9.98 11.30 -9.11
N GLY A 98 9.16 11.61 -10.11
CA GLY A 98 9.59 11.91 -11.48
C GLY A 98 9.87 10.67 -12.33
N SER A 99 10.30 10.92 -13.57
CA SER A 99 10.59 9.90 -14.58
C SER A 99 11.99 10.05 -15.16
N ASP A 100 12.56 8.95 -15.63
CA ASP A 100 13.82 8.92 -16.38
C ASP A 100 13.61 8.87 -17.91
N GLY A 101 12.36 8.97 -18.37
CA GLY A 101 11.97 8.87 -19.78
C GLY A 101 11.60 7.45 -20.23
N GLY A 102 11.89 6.42 -19.43
CA GLY A 102 11.41 5.05 -19.63
C GLY A 102 10.40 4.63 -18.56
N PHE A 103 10.76 4.84 -17.29
CA PHE A 103 9.90 4.55 -16.14
C PHE A 103 9.65 5.81 -15.31
N SER A 104 8.49 5.84 -14.68
CA SER A 104 8.14 6.79 -13.62
C SER A 104 8.27 6.13 -12.26
N ARG A 105 8.86 6.85 -11.30
CA ARG A 105 9.01 6.38 -9.92
C ARG A 105 7.87 6.88 -9.07
N TYR A 106 7.30 5.96 -8.30
CA TYR A 106 6.28 6.25 -7.29
C TYR A 106 6.75 5.76 -5.94
N GLN A 107 6.40 6.47 -4.88
CA GLN A 107 6.66 6.06 -3.50
C GLN A 107 5.33 5.92 -2.76
N LEU A 108 5.10 4.72 -2.22
CA LEU A 108 3.93 4.40 -1.41
C LEU A 108 4.36 4.30 0.05
N THR A 109 3.65 5.01 0.94
CA THR A 109 3.75 4.75 2.38
C THR A 109 2.60 3.83 2.78
N ILE A 110 2.92 2.68 3.36
CA ILE A 110 1.98 1.63 3.74
C ILE A 110 2.07 1.45 5.26
N GLU A 111 0.93 1.57 5.92
CA GLU A 111 0.82 1.60 7.38
C GLU A 111 -0.34 0.70 7.84
N PRO A 112 -0.43 0.33 9.14
CA PRO A 112 -1.61 -0.36 9.61
C PRO A 112 -2.83 0.57 9.56
N PRO A 113 -4.04 0.06 9.26
CA PRO A 113 -5.24 0.90 9.18
C PRO A 113 -5.45 1.78 10.41
N PHE A 114 -5.21 1.26 11.62
CA PHE A 114 -5.38 2.03 12.86
C PHE A 114 -4.44 3.25 12.97
N ALA A 115 -3.31 3.28 12.26
CA ALA A 115 -2.44 4.46 12.24
C ALA A 115 -3.14 5.67 11.62
N LEU A 116 -4.11 5.45 10.73
CA LEU A 116 -4.89 6.52 10.10
C LEU A 116 -5.80 7.26 11.08
N LEU A 117 -6.07 6.69 12.26
CA LEU A 117 -6.86 7.35 13.30
C LEU A 117 -6.25 8.67 13.76
N ARG A 118 -4.93 8.87 13.58
CA ARG A 118 -4.25 10.15 13.83
C ARG A 118 -4.83 11.33 13.04
N HIS A 119 -5.50 11.06 11.91
CA HIS A 119 -6.11 12.09 11.07
C HIS A 119 -7.51 12.50 11.56
N ARG A 120 -8.04 11.87 12.62
CA ARG A 120 -9.34 12.17 13.20
C ARG A 120 -9.18 12.65 14.63
N VAL A 121 -9.94 13.70 14.98
CA VAL A 121 -10.08 14.19 16.35
C VAL A 121 -11.56 14.14 16.73
N SER A 122 -11.89 13.64 17.92
CA SER A 122 -13.26 13.55 18.43
C SER A 122 -13.30 13.82 19.94
N SER A 123 -14.36 14.46 20.42
CA SER A 123 -14.65 14.63 21.85
C SER A 123 -15.79 13.70 22.26
N ARG A 124 -15.56 12.86 23.28
CA ARG A 124 -16.49 11.81 23.74
C ARG A 124 -16.33 11.57 25.24
N VAL A 125 -17.40 11.14 25.89
CA VAL A 125 -17.40 10.70 27.30
C VAL A 125 -17.64 9.19 27.33
N PHE A 126 -16.75 8.45 27.99
CA PHE A 126 -16.90 7.02 28.25
C PHE A 126 -17.10 6.84 29.76
N GLN A 127 -18.17 6.15 30.17
CA GLN A 127 -18.52 5.90 31.57
C GLN A 127 -18.58 4.40 31.82
N ASP A 128 -18.16 3.97 33.01
CA ASP A 128 -18.21 2.57 33.45
C ASP A 128 -17.51 1.58 32.51
N LEU A 129 -16.46 2.03 31.80
CA LEU A 129 -15.67 1.22 30.87
C LEU A 129 -14.19 1.25 31.23
N SER A 130 -13.52 0.10 31.07
CA SER A 130 -12.07 0.01 31.20
C SER A 130 -11.36 0.58 29.96
N VAL A 131 -10.08 0.92 30.08
CA VAL A 131 -9.27 1.39 28.93
C VAL A 131 -9.27 0.40 27.75
N PRO A 132 -9.06 -0.93 27.96
CA PRO A 132 -9.21 -1.90 26.88
C PRO A 132 -10.60 -1.91 26.22
N ASP A 133 -11.68 -1.71 26.98
CA ASP A 133 -13.04 -1.71 26.44
C ASP A 133 -13.28 -0.48 25.57
N ILE A 134 -12.77 0.69 25.98
CA ILE A 134 -12.80 1.92 25.19
C ILE A 134 -12.06 1.71 23.86
N ILE A 135 -10.86 1.12 23.89
CA ILE A 135 -10.07 0.85 22.67
C ILE A 135 -10.81 -0.11 21.73
N LYS A 136 -11.35 -1.22 22.26
CA LYS A 136 -12.14 -2.18 21.47
C LYS A 136 -13.35 -1.52 20.81
N GLN A 137 -14.07 -0.69 21.56
CA GLN A 137 -15.23 0.03 21.05
C GLN A 137 -14.84 0.95 19.89
N ILE A 138 -13.79 1.77 20.05
CA ILE A 138 -13.32 2.68 19.00
C ILE A 138 -12.91 1.90 17.74
N LEU A 139 -12.16 0.82 17.90
CA LEU A 139 -11.73 0.00 16.75
C LEU A 139 -12.92 -0.67 16.04
N ALA A 140 -13.88 -1.20 16.79
CA ALA A 140 -15.07 -1.85 16.22
C ALA A 140 -15.93 -0.88 15.41
N GLU A 141 -16.17 0.34 15.91
CA GLU A 141 -16.89 1.39 15.17
C GLU A 141 -16.19 1.71 13.84
N HIS A 142 -14.85 1.78 13.85
CA HIS A 142 -14.07 2.04 12.64
C HIS A 142 -14.08 0.88 11.65
N GLN A 143 -14.06 -0.36 12.13
CA GLN A 143 -14.20 -1.56 11.29
C GLN A 143 -15.57 -1.63 10.60
N GLN A 144 -16.63 -1.19 11.29
CA GLN A 144 -17.98 -1.14 10.72
C GLN A 144 -18.14 -0.02 9.70
N ALA A 145 -17.55 1.15 9.96
CA ALA A 145 -17.71 2.32 9.11
C ALA A 145 -16.73 2.38 7.92
N ASN A 146 -15.58 1.69 8.00
CA ASN A 146 -14.51 1.80 7.01
C ASN A 146 -14.08 0.41 6.50
N PRO A 147 -14.26 0.10 5.21
CA PRO A 147 -13.92 -1.23 4.67
C PRO A 147 -12.42 -1.54 4.77
N VAL A 148 -11.55 -0.53 4.76
CA VAL A 148 -10.09 -0.71 4.86
C VAL A 148 -9.62 -1.10 6.26
N PHE A 149 -10.46 -0.88 7.28
CA PHE A 149 -10.23 -1.36 8.64
C PHE A 149 -10.81 -2.76 8.86
N ALA A 150 -11.73 -3.19 7.99
CA ALA A 150 -12.34 -4.51 8.06
C ALA A 150 -11.31 -5.59 7.74
N ARG A 151 -11.52 -6.75 8.34
CA ARG A 151 -10.58 -7.88 8.38
C ARG A 151 -10.68 -8.76 7.14
#